data_AF-A0A4Q7J7B5-F1
#
_entry.id   AF-A0A4Q7J7B5-F1
#
_cell.length_a   1.000
_cell.length_b   1.000
_cell.length_c   1.000
_cell.angle_alpha   90.00
_cell.angle_beta   90.00
_cell.angle_gamma   90.00
#
_symmetry.space_group_name_H-M   'P 1'
#
loop_
_entity.id
_entity.type
_entity.pdbx_description
1 polymer ?
#
loop_
_entity_poly.entity_id
_entity_poly.type
_entity_poly.pdbx_seq_one_letter_code
_entity_poly.pdbx_strand_id
1 'polypeptide(L)'
;MPSPARYRIDPETLREVLDNPADVTGWLDAALATAGPDTGHAEHTELGVAARQLGRLELAEKELGQAVELAADPAQRVLALARQAHVYQWQGRFALAESQSRRCLRDAHLAGDEAHVVYLHAGLCAYDAGDWELAAQRFGTAVRLGQYSGDAEAIAQARTALDAAETAVFVQRITPHVQRLVTAVHEVTAREVAPEVFTALGTPPHAGTFAELGLLGVIGPVAIQVVRGLHRYVDDLDERLDDLVAAGWLLRTPHTMVVSGKGRALLRQLAAAQSHTADRLWGRPGELKVLLDEVVAGAVGTSGGPAFDVLAPLTLEPEGAGAVFHRLNALRYHRIDAHAHAWLSEGLTARQVRELPAGSAARQRIETVTDRIAARAYRPLSPARRSQLLAGLTGLATYPARHRAS
;
A
#
# COMPACT_ATOMS: atom_id res chain seq x y z
N MET A 1 -10.93 -16.24 -34.90
CA MET A 1 -11.34 -17.17 -33.81
C MET A 1 -11.15 -16.42 -32.50
N PRO A 2 -12.13 -16.44 -31.58
CA PRO A 2 -12.03 -15.68 -30.34
C PRO A 2 -10.84 -16.15 -29.50
N SER A 3 -10.21 -15.22 -28.79
CA SER A 3 -9.08 -15.51 -27.90
C SER A 3 -9.42 -16.56 -26.84
N PRO A 4 -8.53 -17.52 -26.55
CA PRO A 4 -8.72 -18.51 -25.48
C PRO A 4 -8.39 -17.95 -24.08
N ALA A 5 -8.18 -16.64 -23.95
CA ALA A 5 -7.70 -16.02 -22.72
C ALA A 5 -8.61 -16.30 -21.52
N ARG A 6 -7.99 -16.79 -20.45
CA ARG A 6 -8.58 -16.87 -19.10
C ARG A 6 -7.70 -16.03 -18.20
N TYR A 7 -8.31 -15.10 -17.48
CA TYR A 7 -7.58 -14.20 -16.60
C TYR A 7 -8.32 -13.97 -15.31
N ARG A 8 -7.54 -13.56 -14.31
CA ARG A 8 -8.02 -12.97 -13.07
C ARG A 8 -7.52 -11.55 -12.95
N ILE A 9 -8.24 -10.71 -12.24
CA ILE A 9 -7.77 -9.36 -11.89
C ILE A 9 -6.87 -9.48 -10.66
N ASP A 10 -5.64 -8.98 -10.77
CA ASP A 10 -4.78 -8.79 -9.61
C ASP A 10 -5.41 -7.71 -8.70
N PRO A 11 -5.74 -8.01 -7.43
CA PRO A 11 -6.48 -7.08 -6.58
C PRO A 11 -5.67 -5.85 -6.14
N GLU A 12 -4.39 -5.79 -6.49
CA GLU A 12 -3.48 -4.71 -6.12
C GLU A 12 -3.05 -3.85 -7.29
N THR A 13 -2.76 -4.46 -8.43
CA THR A 13 -2.43 -3.71 -9.64
C THR A 13 -3.65 -3.44 -10.51
N LEU A 14 -4.77 -4.14 -10.24
CA LEU A 14 -5.98 -4.16 -11.07
C LEU A 14 -5.74 -4.61 -12.51
N ARG A 15 -4.56 -5.20 -12.78
CA ARG A 15 -4.19 -5.72 -14.09
C ARG A 15 -4.72 -7.13 -14.28
N GLU A 16 -5.03 -7.46 -15.52
CA GLU A 16 -5.33 -8.82 -15.91
C GLU A 16 -4.07 -9.69 -15.79
N VAL A 17 -4.19 -10.82 -15.10
CA VAL A 17 -3.15 -11.86 -15.00
C VAL A 17 -3.70 -13.11 -15.67
N LEU A 18 -3.05 -13.54 -16.74
CA LEU A 18 -3.43 -14.73 -17.50
C LEU A 18 -3.19 -16.01 -16.69
N ASP A 19 -4.19 -16.88 -16.67
CA ASP A 19 -4.08 -18.23 -16.10
C ASP A 19 -3.51 -19.22 -17.13
N ASN A 20 -3.57 -18.89 -18.42
CA ASN A 20 -3.09 -19.71 -19.54
C ASN A 20 -2.19 -18.92 -20.53
N PRO A 21 -1.09 -18.30 -20.07
CA PRO A 21 -0.27 -17.42 -20.92
C PRO A 21 0.34 -18.14 -22.14
N ALA A 22 0.63 -19.44 -22.04
CA ALA A 22 1.17 -20.23 -23.14
C ALA A 22 0.16 -20.42 -24.29
N ASP A 23 -1.11 -20.70 -23.95
CA ASP A 23 -2.17 -20.88 -24.94
C ASP A 23 -2.49 -19.56 -25.67
N VAL A 24 -2.55 -18.46 -24.91
CA VAL A 24 -2.77 -17.12 -25.48
C VAL A 24 -1.59 -16.70 -26.35
N THR A 25 -0.36 -17.06 -25.97
CA THR A 25 0.83 -16.86 -26.80
C THR A 25 0.71 -17.59 -28.13
N GLY A 26 0.43 -18.90 -28.10
CA GLY A 26 0.29 -19.70 -29.31
C GLY A 26 -0.84 -19.22 -30.23
N TRP A 27 -1.98 -18.84 -29.64
CA TRP A 27 -3.09 -18.23 -30.38
C TRP A 27 -2.69 -16.90 -31.01
N LEU A 28 -2.05 -16.00 -30.25
CA LEU A 28 -1.68 -14.67 -30.73
C LEU A 28 -0.67 -14.78 -31.88
N ASP A 29 0.35 -15.63 -31.75
CA ASP A 29 1.36 -15.84 -32.78
C ASP A 29 0.75 -16.43 -34.06
N ALA A 30 -0.19 -17.38 -33.93
CA ALA A 30 -0.91 -17.94 -35.08
C ALA A 30 -1.82 -16.90 -35.76
N ALA A 31 -2.57 -16.12 -34.98
CA ALA A 31 -3.47 -15.09 -35.50
C ALA A 31 -2.69 -13.99 -36.24
N LEU A 32 -1.55 -13.55 -35.69
CA LEU A 32 -0.67 -12.58 -36.35
C LEU A 32 -0.05 -13.13 -37.64
N ALA A 33 0.26 -14.43 -37.70
CA ALA A 33 0.80 -15.04 -38.92
C ALA A 33 -0.24 -15.09 -40.06
N THR A 34 -1.53 -15.12 -39.72
CA THR A 34 -2.63 -15.13 -40.69
C THR A 34 -3.24 -13.75 -40.96
N ALA A 35 -2.92 -12.76 -40.13
CA ALA A 35 -3.45 -11.40 -40.26
C ALA A 35 -3.01 -10.78 -41.59
N GLY A 36 -3.99 -10.44 -42.42
CA GLY A 36 -3.79 -9.83 -43.73
C GLY A 36 -4.23 -8.36 -43.78
N PRO A 37 -4.14 -7.71 -44.96
CA PRO A 37 -4.63 -6.34 -45.16
C PRO A 37 -6.12 -6.14 -44.83
N ASP A 38 -6.91 -7.22 -44.88
CA ASP A 38 -8.36 -7.21 -44.63
C ASP A 38 -8.73 -7.44 -43.16
N THR A 39 -7.75 -7.46 -42.26
CA THR A 39 -7.97 -7.62 -40.81
C THR A 39 -8.84 -6.47 -40.29
N GLY A 40 -9.98 -6.79 -39.69
CA GLY A 40 -10.97 -5.80 -39.27
C GLY A 40 -10.72 -5.19 -37.88
N HIS A 41 -11.50 -4.16 -37.54
CA HIS A 41 -11.47 -3.47 -36.24
C HIS A 41 -11.54 -4.43 -35.02
N ALA A 42 -12.47 -5.39 -35.06
CA ALA A 42 -12.69 -6.32 -33.95
C ALA A 42 -11.47 -7.24 -33.72
N GLU A 43 -10.86 -7.72 -34.80
CA GLU A 43 -9.71 -8.61 -34.73
C GLU A 43 -8.47 -7.87 -34.22
N HIS A 44 -8.19 -6.66 -34.73
CA HIS A 44 -7.15 -5.80 -34.18
C HIS A 44 -7.37 -5.45 -32.70
N THR A 45 -8.63 -5.31 -32.27
CA THR A 45 -8.97 -5.13 -30.85
C THR A 45 -8.61 -6.36 -30.02
N GLU A 46 -8.98 -7.56 -30.46
CA GLU A 46 -8.65 -8.81 -29.76
C GLU A 46 -7.13 -9.05 -29.69
N LEU A 47 -6.42 -8.88 -30.81
CA LEU A 47 -4.96 -8.98 -30.87
C LEU A 47 -4.29 -8.01 -29.91
N GLY A 48 -4.74 -6.76 -29.90
CA GLY A 48 -4.22 -5.71 -29.04
C GLY A 48 -4.44 -5.98 -27.55
N VAL A 49 -5.63 -6.46 -27.17
CA VAL A 49 -5.95 -6.83 -25.78
C VAL A 49 -5.11 -8.02 -25.33
N ALA A 50 -5.02 -9.09 -26.12
CA ALA A 50 -4.21 -10.26 -25.79
C ALA A 50 -2.72 -9.91 -25.68
N ALA A 51 -2.20 -9.08 -26.60
CA ALA A 51 -0.83 -8.59 -26.55
C ALA A 51 -0.56 -7.80 -25.26
N ARG A 52 -1.51 -6.94 -24.82
CA ARG A 52 -1.41 -6.24 -23.54
C ARG A 52 -1.33 -7.21 -22.37
N GLN A 53 -2.25 -8.17 -22.30
CA GLN A 53 -2.31 -9.18 -21.23
C GLN A 53 -1.03 -10.04 -21.14
N LEU A 54 -0.35 -10.26 -22.27
CA LEU A 54 0.95 -10.95 -22.34
C LEU A 54 2.15 -10.03 -22.07
N GLY A 55 1.95 -8.74 -21.84
CA GLY A 55 3.02 -7.77 -21.65
C GLY A 55 3.77 -7.38 -22.93
N ARG A 56 3.26 -7.74 -24.13
CA ARG A 56 3.81 -7.35 -25.44
C ARG A 56 3.31 -5.96 -25.81
N LEU A 57 3.73 -4.94 -25.06
CA LEU A 57 3.09 -3.63 -25.05
C LEU A 57 3.24 -2.84 -26.36
N GLU A 58 4.36 -2.99 -27.07
CA GLU A 58 4.56 -2.34 -28.38
C GLU A 58 3.62 -2.91 -29.44
N LEU A 59 3.43 -4.24 -29.42
CA LEU A 59 2.47 -4.91 -30.28
C LEU A 59 1.05 -4.49 -29.90
N ALA A 60 0.72 -4.44 -28.62
CA ALA A 60 -0.60 -3.99 -28.15
C ALA A 60 -0.92 -2.56 -28.62
N GLU A 61 0.04 -1.64 -28.53
CA GLU A 61 -0.10 -0.26 -29.02
C GLU A 61 -0.35 -0.22 -30.52
N LYS A 62 0.43 -1.00 -31.30
CA LYS A 62 0.29 -1.10 -32.75
C LYS A 62 -1.10 -1.60 -33.14
N GLU A 63 -1.52 -2.75 -32.60
CA GLU A 63 -2.78 -3.39 -33.00
C GLU A 63 -4.00 -2.58 -32.54
N LEU A 64 -4.00 -2.01 -31.33
CA LEU A 64 -5.07 -1.10 -30.92
C LEU A 64 -5.06 0.22 -31.70
N GLY A 65 -3.90 0.68 -32.18
CA GLY A 65 -3.80 1.79 -33.12
C GLY A 65 -4.52 1.51 -34.44
N GLN A 66 -4.33 0.31 -35.00
CA GLN A 66 -5.09 -0.12 -36.19
C GLN A 66 -6.59 -0.21 -35.92
N ALA A 67 -6.99 -0.73 -34.75
CA ALA A 67 -8.40 -0.76 -34.37
C ALA A 67 -9.03 0.65 -34.31
N VAL A 68 -8.29 1.67 -33.83
CA VAL A 68 -8.77 3.06 -33.81
C VAL A 68 -8.97 3.61 -35.23
N GLU A 69 -8.06 3.32 -36.15
CA GLU A 69 -8.14 3.78 -37.54
C GLU A 69 -9.24 3.07 -38.34
N LEU A 70 -9.50 1.79 -38.04
CA LEU A 70 -10.51 0.97 -38.71
C LEU A 70 -11.92 1.06 -38.09
N ALA A 71 -12.09 1.86 -37.03
CA ALA A 71 -13.39 2.02 -36.38
C ALA A 71 -14.45 2.55 -37.36
N ALA A 72 -15.54 1.81 -37.52
CA ALA A 72 -16.60 2.14 -38.48
C ALA A 72 -17.56 3.22 -37.97
N ASP A 73 -17.62 3.42 -36.66
CA ASP A 73 -18.49 4.38 -36.00
C ASP A 73 -17.80 5.04 -34.78
N PRO A 74 -18.38 6.12 -34.22
CA PRO A 74 -17.80 6.80 -33.08
C PRO A 74 -17.72 5.94 -31.80
N ALA A 75 -18.64 4.98 -31.60
CA ALA A 75 -18.65 4.13 -30.41
C ALA A 75 -17.42 3.21 -30.41
N GLN A 76 -17.18 2.51 -31.51
CA GLN A 76 -16.01 1.67 -31.74
C GLN A 76 -14.71 2.45 -31.53
N ARG A 77 -14.65 3.68 -32.06
CA ARG A 77 -13.47 4.53 -31.94
C ARG A 77 -13.18 4.90 -30.49
N VAL A 78 -14.19 5.29 -29.71
CA VAL A 78 -14.03 5.66 -28.29
C VAL A 78 -13.58 4.46 -27.46
N LEU A 79 -14.15 3.28 -27.69
CA LEU A 79 -13.78 2.05 -26.97
C LEU A 79 -12.34 1.59 -27.30
N ALA A 80 -11.93 1.64 -28.57
CA ALA A 80 -10.57 1.34 -28.97
C ALA A 80 -9.56 2.35 -28.37
N LEU A 81 -9.89 3.65 -28.36
CA LEU A 81 -9.08 4.67 -27.70
C LEU A 81 -8.98 4.43 -26.19
N ALA A 82 -10.05 4.02 -25.52
CA ALA A 82 -10.02 3.69 -24.09
C ALA A 82 -9.08 2.50 -23.80
N ARG A 83 -9.15 1.44 -24.62
CA ARG A 83 -8.26 0.28 -24.51
C ARG A 83 -6.79 0.64 -24.80
N GLN A 84 -6.54 1.50 -25.78
CA GLN A 84 -5.19 1.97 -26.11
C GLN A 84 -4.62 2.88 -25.01
N ALA A 85 -5.44 3.71 -24.36
CA ALA A 85 -5.01 4.51 -23.21
C ALA A 85 -4.49 3.62 -22.08
N HIS A 86 -5.15 2.48 -21.86
CA HIS A 86 -4.71 1.49 -20.88
C HIS A 86 -3.37 0.85 -21.26
N VAL A 87 -3.04 0.69 -22.55
CA VAL A 87 -1.69 0.26 -22.98
C VAL A 87 -0.63 1.32 -22.67
N TYR A 88 -0.90 2.60 -22.99
CA TYR A 88 0.02 3.69 -22.63
C TYR A 88 0.29 3.73 -21.13
N GLN A 89 -0.74 3.44 -20.34
CA GLN A 89 -0.60 3.34 -18.91
C GLN A 89 0.35 2.20 -18.51
N TRP A 90 0.19 0.99 -19.07
CA TRP A 90 1.07 -0.15 -18.76
C TRP A 90 2.53 0.09 -19.17
N GLN A 91 2.74 0.90 -20.21
CA GLN A 91 4.06 1.39 -20.64
C GLN A 91 4.64 2.48 -19.72
N GLY A 92 3.91 2.94 -18.71
CA GLY A 92 4.32 4.05 -17.83
C GLY A 92 4.17 5.44 -18.44
N ARG A 93 3.52 5.57 -19.61
CA ARG A 93 3.27 6.86 -20.30
C ARG A 93 2.01 7.54 -19.72
N PHE A 94 1.99 7.79 -18.41
CA PHE A 94 0.81 8.24 -17.68
C PHE A 94 0.20 9.54 -18.19
N ALA A 95 1.02 10.52 -18.59
CA ALA A 95 0.52 11.79 -19.14
C ALA A 95 -0.27 11.60 -20.45
N LEU A 96 0.19 10.68 -21.31
CA LEU A 96 -0.49 10.34 -22.55
C LEU A 96 -1.75 9.54 -22.28
N ALA A 97 -1.67 8.53 -21.40
CA ALA A 97 -2.81 7.73 -20.97
C ALA A 97 -3.95 8.61 -20.40
N GLU A 98 -3.62 9.59 -19.56
CA GLU A 98 -4.60 10.50 -18.97
C GLU A 98 -5.17 11.47 -20.01
N SER A 99 -4.34 12.02 -20.90
CA SER A 99 -4.83 12.88 -22.00
C SER A 99 -5.85 12.14 -22.88
N GLN A 100 -5.53 10.89 -23.24
CA GLN A 100 -6.43 10.04 -24.03
C GLN A 100 -7.68 9.64 -23.25
N SER A 101 -7.54 9.27 -21.97
CA SER A 101 -8.67 8.94 -21.10
C SER A 101 -9.65 10.12 -20.97
N ARG A 102 -9.15 11.35 -20.81
CA ARG A 102 -9.99 12.56 -20.78
C ARG A 102 -10.74 12.78 -22.09
N ARG A 103 -10.12 12.47 -23.23
CA ARG A 103 -10.81 12.53 -24.53
C ARG A 103 -11.94 11.50 -24.60
N CYS A 104 -11.66 10.25 -24.24
CA CYS A 104 -12.66 9.19 -24.22
C CYS A 104 -13.83 9.53 -23.29
N LEU A 105 -13.56 10.12 -22.12
CA LEU A 105 -14.60 10.54 -21.17
C LEU A 105 -15.53 11.64 -21.72
N ARG A 106 -15.03 12.59 -22.53
CA ARG A 106 -15.89 13.59 -23.20
C ARG A 106 -16.84 12.93 -24.19
N ASP A 107 -16.34 11.91 -24.86
CA ASP A 107 -17.04 11.19 -25.92
C ASP A 107 -17.73 9.92 -25.40
N ALA A 108 -17.78 9.70 -24.07
CA ALA A 108 -18.26 8.45 -23.47
C ALA A 108 -19.73 8.14 -23.79
N HIS A 109 -20.54 9.18 -23.99
CA HIS A 109 -21.94 9.05 -24.41
C HIS A 109 -22.09 8.37 -25.78
N LEU A 110 -21.06 8.45 -26.64
CA LEU A 110 -21.06 7.78 -27.95
C LEU A 110 -20.93 6.26 -27.82
N ALA A 111 -20.41 5.75 -26.69
CA ALA A 111 -20.27 4.31 -26.44
C ALA A 111 -21.59 3.63 -26.03
N GLY A 112 -22.69 4.38 -25.85
CA GLY A 112 -24.00 3.83 -25.50
C GLY A 112 -23.95 2.98 -24.22
N ASP A 113 -24.43 1.74 -24.31
CA ASP A 113 -24.46 0.78 -23.20
C ASP A 113 -23.08 0.33 -22.72
N GLU A 114 -22.01 0.59 -23.49
CA GLU A 114 -20.62 0.32 -23.11
C GLU A 114 -19.91 1.53 -22.48
N ALA A 115 -20.63 2.61 -22.16
CA ALA A 115 -20.04 3.78 -21.49
C ALA A 115 -19.33 3.41 -20.17
N HIS A 116 -19.78 2.37 -19.46
CA HIS A 116 -19.11 1.88 -18.24
C HIS A 116 -17.67 1.43 -18.50
N VAL A 117 -17.37 0.86 -19.68
CA VAL A 117 -16.04 0.41 -20.08
C VAL A 117 -15.08 1.59 -20.19
N VAL A 118 -15.55 2.72 -20.72
CA VAL A 118 -14.77 3.95 -20.83
C VAL A 118 -14.38 4.48 -19.43
N TYR A 119 -15.35 4.52 -18.52
CA TYR A 119 -15.09 4.94 -17.13
C TYR A 119 -14.18 3.96 -16.37
N LEU A 120 -14.33 2.65 -16.60
CA LEU A 120 -13.47 1.64 -16.01
C LEU A 120 -12.01 1.83 -16.43
N HIS A 121 -11.72 1.94 -17.72
CA HIS A 121 -10.35 2.15 -18.21
C HIS A 121 -9.76 3.49 -17.75
N ALA A 122 -10.55 4.57 -17.74
CA ALA A 122 -10.09 5.84 -17.20
C ALA A 122 -9.79 5.74 -15.70
N GLY A 123 -10.57 4.95 -14.95
CA GLY A 123 -10.33 4.67 -13.53
C GLY A 123 -9.03 3.91 -13.31
N LEU A 124 -8.75 2.87 -14.11
CA LEU A 124 -7.49 2.12 -14.08
C LEU A 124 -6.29 3.04 -14.36
N CYS A 125 -6.44 4.00 -15.29
CA CYS A 125 -5.41 4.99 -15.57
C CYS A 125 -5.12 5.90 -14.38
N ALA A 126 -6.15 6.40 -13.69
CA ALA A 126 -5.99 7.20 -12.48
C ALA A 126 -5.38 6.38 -11.34
N TYR A 127 -5.79 5.11 -11.20
CA TYR A 127 -5.28 4.20 -10.18
C TYR A 127 -3.78 3.97 -10.33
N ASP A 128 -3.29 3.71 -11.56
CA ASP A 128 -1.85 3.56 -11.84
C ASP A 128 -1.04 4.85 -11.76
N ALA A 129 -1.69 6.01 -11.88
CA ALA A 129 -1.08 7.30 -11.58
C ALA A 129 -1.04 7.65 -10.08
N GLY A 130 -1.69 6.86 -9.22
CA GLY A 130 -1.82 7.13 -7.78
C GLY A 130 -2.83 8.23 -7.43
N ASP A 131 -3.71 8.61 -8.36
CA ASP A 131 -4.82 9.53 -8.10
C ASP A 131 -6.04 8.73 -7.63
N TRP A 132 -6.01 8.34 -6.35
CA TRP A 132 -6.94 7.39 -5.77
C TRP A 132 -8.38 7.92 -5.72
N GLU A 133 -8.57 9.20 -5.39
CA GLU A 133 -9.88 9.84 -5.39
C GLU A 133 -10.51 9.84 -6.79
N LEU A 134 -9.75 10.23 -7.81
CA LEU A 134 -10.23 10.24 -9.18
C LEU A 134 -10.52 8.82 -9.67
N ALA A 135 -9.68 7.85 -9.32
CA ALA A 135 -9.90 6.44 -9.61
C ALA A 135 -11.23 5.95 -8.99
N ALA A 136 -11.44 6.18 -7.69
CA ALA A 136 -12.67 5.80 -7.00
C ALA A 136 -13.91 6.46 -7.61
N GLN A 137 -13.84 7.75 -7.96
CA GLN A 137 -14.94 8.44 -8.65
C GLN A 137 -15.28 7.79 -9.99
N ARG A 138 -14.26 7.47 -10.80
CA ARG A 138 -14.42 6.85 -12.12
C ARG A 138 -14.98 5.42 -11.99
N PHE A 139 -14.44 4.60 -11.09
CA PHE A 139 -14.97 3.25 -10.83
C PHE A 139 -16.40 3.26 -10.30
N GLY A 140 -16.73 4.16 -9.38
CA GLY A 140 -18.10 4.32 -8.89
C GLY A 140 -19.08 4.71 -10.00
N THR A 141 -18.63 5.47 -10.99
CA THR A 141 -19.42 5.80 -12.18
C THR A 141 -19.57 4.59 -13.11
N ALA A 142 -18.51 3.82 -13.32
CA ALA A 142 -18.55 2.56 -14.07
C ALA A 142 -19.53 1.55 -13.44
N VAL A 143 -19.55 1.39 -12.12
CA VAL A 143 -20.52 0.53 -11.41
C VAL A 143 -21.95 0.99 -11.68
N ARG A 144 -22.24 2.29 -11.56
CA ARG A 144 -23.60 2.82 -11.80
C ARG A 144 -24.04 2.62 -13.24
N LEU A 145 -23.17 2.87 -14.21
CA LEU A 145 -23.48 2.69 -15.63
C LEU A 145 -23.66 1.20 -15.99
N GLY A 146 -22.80 0.31 -15.46
CA GLY A 146 -22.91 -1.14 -15.68
C GLY A 146 -24.23 -1.71 -15.16
N GLN A 147 -24.78 -1.16 -14.07
CA GLN A 147 -26.10 -1.55 -13.57
C GLN A 147 -27.24 -1.27 -14.56
N TYR A 148 -27.10 -0.24 -15.41
CA TYR A 148 -28.09 0.05 -16.45
C TYR A 148 -27.94 -0.88 -17.66
N SER A 149 -26.71 -1.25 -18.05
CA SER A 149 -26.46 -2.15 -19.18
C SER A 149 -26.65 -3.63 -18.85
N GLY A 150 -26.66 -4.00 -17.56
CA GLY A 150 -26.85 -5.39 -17.12
C GLY A 150 -25.60 -6.26 -17.21
N ASP A 151 -24.43 -5.65 -17.44
CA ASP A 151 -23.15 -6.35 -17.56
C ASP A 151 -22.60 -6.75 -16.18
N ALA A 152 -23.00 -7.94 -15.71
CA ALA A 152 -22.64 -8.44 -14.38
C ALA A 152 -21.12 -8.58 -14.17
N GLU A 153 -20.38 -8.96 -15.22
CA GLU A 153 -18.93 -9.13 -15.14
C GLU A 153 -18.22 -7.79 -14.99
N ALA A 154 -18.57 -6.81 -15.82
CA ALA A 154 -17.97 -5.48 -15.71
C ALA A 154 -18.37 -4.77 -14.41
N ILE A 155 -19.58 -5.01 -13.88
CA ILE A 155 -19.98 -4.53 -12.55
C ILE A 155 -19.08 -5.15 -11.47
N ALA A 156 -18.84 -6.46 -11.52
CA ALA A 156 -18.00 -7.14 -10.53
C ALA A 156 -16.56 -6.59 -10.57
N GLN A 157 -15.98 -6.45 -11.77
CA GLN A 157 -14.65 -5.86 -11.95
C GLN A 157 -14.58 -4.42 -11.44
N ALA A 158 -15.56 -3.57 -11.80
CA ALA A 158 -15.61 -2.19 -11.36
C ALA A 158 -15.78 -2.05 -9.84
N ARG A 159 -16.48 -2.98 -9.17
CA ARG A 159 -16.62 -3.01 -7.71
C ARG A 159 -15.31 -3.39 -7.02
N THR A 160 -14.59 -4.38 -7.53
CA THR A 160 -13.25 -4.73 -7.02
C THR A 160 -12.29 -3.55 -7.16
N ALA A 161 -12.30 -2.89 -8.32
CA ALA A 161 -11.47 -1.71 -8.58
C ALA A 161 -11.85 -0.53 -7.67
N LEU A 162 -13.15 -0.30 -7.45
CA LEU A 162 -13.65 0.72 -6.54
C LEU A 162 -13.17 0.48 -5.11
N ASP A 163 -13.33 -0.73 -4.58
CA ASP A 163 -12.88 -1.04 -3.22
C ASP A 163 -11.36 -0.86 -3.07
N ALA A 164 -10.58 -1.29 -4.06
CA ALA A 164 -9.13 -1.08 -4.07
C ALA A 164 -8.76 0.41 -4.03
N ALA A 165 -9.42 1.25 -4.82
CA ALA A 165 -9.19 2.70 -4.85
C ALA A 165 -9.63 3.37 -3.54
N GLU A 166 -10.82 3.05 -3.02
CA GLU A 166 -11.32 3.57 -1.75
C GLU A 166 -10.42 3.17 -0.57
N THR A 167 -9.86 1.97 -0.60
CA THR A 167 -8.90 1.52 0.42
C THR A 167 -7.60 2.33 0.34
N ALA A 168 -7.12 2.66 -0.86
CA ALA A 168 -5.94 3.52 -1.02
C ALA A 168 -6.20 4.97 -0.54
N VAL A 169 -7.36 5.54 -0.86
CA VAL A 169 -7.81 6.83 -0.28
C VAL A 169 -7.84 6.75 1.24
N PHE A 170 -8.35 5.65 1.79
CA PHE A 170 -8.39 5.42 3.22
C PHE A 170 -6.99 5.39 3.85
N VAL A 171 -6.03 4.71 3.22
CA VAL A 171 -4.62 4.68 3.67
C VAL A 171 -4.02 6.08 3.76
N GLN A 172 -4.24 6.94 2.75
CA GLN A 172 -3.74 8.31 2.78
C GLN A 172 -4.33 9.13 3.94
N ARG A 173 -5.61 8.90 4.25
CA ARG A 173 -6.29 9.57 5.36
C ARG A 173 -5.86 9.06 6.72
N ILE A 174 -5.72 7.74 6.90
CA ILE A 174 -5.41 7.14 8.20
C ILE A 174 -3.94 7.28 8.59
N THR A 175 -3.02 7.31 7.61
CA THR A 175 -1.57 7.34 7.86
C THR A 175 -1.13 8.52 8.76
N PRO A 176 -1.56 9.77 8.52
CA PRO A 176 -1.27 10.88 9.43
C PRO A 176 -1.77 10.66 10.85
N HIS A 177 -2.92 10.00 11.05
CA HIS A 177 -3.45 9.71 12.39
C HIS A 177 -2.62 8.65 13.12
N VAL A 178 -2.23 7.57 12.43
CA VAL A 178 -1.33 6.54 12.99
C VAL A 178 -0.02 7.18 13.43
N GLN A 179 0.61 7.95 12.54
CA GLN A 179 1.88 8.63 12.84
C GLN A 179 1.74 9.60 14.02
N ARG A 180 0.72 10.46 14.00
CA ARG A 180 0.44 11.43 15.06
C ARG A 180 0.28 10.75 16.42
N LEU A 181 -0.48 9.66 16.50
CA LEU A 181 -0.76 8.96 17.76
C LEU A 181 0.45 8.23 18.31
N VAL A 182 1.19 7.52 17.44
CA VAL A 182 2.44 6.84 17.84
C VAL A 182 3.48 7.85 18.31
N THR A 183 3.67 8.95 17.57
CA THR A 183 4.58 10.04 17.96
C THR A 183 4.19 10.65 19.30
N ALA A 184 2.90 10.93 19.54
CA ALA A 184 2.45 11.53 20.80
C ALA A 184 2.79 10.67 22.02
N VAL A 185 2.58 9.35 21.95
CA VAL A 185 2.98 8.44 23.04
C VAL A 185 4.49 8.46 23.23
N HIS A 186 5.28 8.34 22.15
CA HIS A 186 6.73 8.38 22.23
C HIS A 186 7.26 9.69 22.84
N GLU A 187 6.77 10.84 22.39
CA GLU A 187 7.21 12.16 22.87
C GLU A 187 6.89 12.36 24.35
N VAL A 188 5.66 12.01 24.76
CA VAL A 188 5.25 12.14 26.16
C VAL A 188 6.03 11.19 27.06
N THR A 189 6.21 9.92 26.66
CA THR A 189 7.05 8.97 27.40
C THR A 189 8.49 9.45 27.49
N ALA A 190 9.08 9.91 26.37
CA ALA A 190 10.46 10.39 26.33
C ALA A 190 10.70 11.61 27.21
N ARG A 191 9.71 12.52 27.29
CA ARG A 191 9.81 13.75 28.09
C ARG A 191 9.57 13.51 29.58
N GLU A 192 8.56 12.70 29.93
CA GLU A 192 8.05 12.65 31.30
C GLU A 192 8.51 11.43 32.10
N VAL A 193 8.83 10.31 31.44
CA VAL A 193 9.09 9.04 32.13
C VAL A 193 10.47 8.48 31.84
N ALA A 194 10.93 8.57 30.59
CA ALA A 194 12.22 8.03 30.18
C ALA A 194 13.43 8.56 30.99
N PRO A 195 13.50 9.85 31.41
CA PRO A 195 14.63 10.34 32.20
C PRO A 195 14.78 9.63 33.55
N GLU A 196 13.67 9.33 34.23
CA GLU A 196 13.69 8.58 35.49
C GLU A 196 14.15 7.13 35.26
N VAL A 197 13.60 6.48 34.24
CA VAL A 197 13.96 5.11 33.87
C VAL A 197 15.45 5.01 33.50
N PHE A 198 15.98 5.96 32.71
CA PHE A 198 17.40 6.00 32.35
C PHE A 198 18.31 6.34 33.55
N THR A 199 17.84 7.19 34.47
CA THR A 199 18.58 7.46 35.72
C THR A 199 18.70 6.19 36.57
N ALA A 200 17.63 5.40 36.66
CA ALA A 200 17.59 4.19 37.48
C ALA A 200 18.37 3.00 36.86
N LEU A 201 18.33 2.85 35.53
CA LEU A 201 18.85 1.66 34.85
C LEU A 201 20.09 1.92 33.97
N GLY A 202 20.49 3.18 33.85
CA GLY A 202 21.57 3.64 32.98
C GLY A 202 21.09 3.96 31.55
N THR A 203 21.87 4.80 30.88
CA THR A 203 21.60 5.24 29.50
C THR A 203 22.49 4.46 28.52
N PRO A 204 21.92 3.71 27.57
CA PRO A 204 22.70 3.09 26.50
C PRO A 204 23.31 4.14 25.55
N PRO A 205 24.49 3.87 24.96
CA PRO A 205 24.90 4.63 23.77
C PRO A 205 23.80 4.45 22.70
N HIS A 206 23.56 5.47 21.88
CA HIS A 206 22.54 5.41 20.83
C HIS A 206 21.14 5.03 21.36
N ALA A 207 20.70 5.64 22.46
CA ALA A 207 19.48 5.26 23.16
C ALA A 207 18.21 5.19 22.29
N GLY A 208 18.10 6.01 21.24
CA GLY A 208 17.01 5.91 20.26
C GLY A 208 17.02 4.59 19.49
N THR A 209 18.16 4.19 18.93
CA THR A 209 18.36 2.90 18.25
C THR A 209 18.11 1.72 19.20
N PHE A 210 18.53 1.84 20.46
CA PHE A 210 18.24 0.81 21.45
C PHE A 210 16.75 0.71 21.79
N ALA A 211 16.08 1.86 22.01
CA ALA A 211 14.67 1.91 22.39
C ALA A 211 13.73 1.40 21.28
N GLU A 212 14.08 1.58 20.01
CA GLU A 212 13.31 1.07 18.86
C GLU A 212 13.22 -0.47 18.82
N LEU A 213 14.12 -1.20 19.49
CA LEU A 213 13.97 -2.66 19.68
C LEU A 213 12.74 -3.02 20.52
N GLY A 214 12.28 -2.11 21.38
CA GLY A 214 11.01 -2.21 22.12
C GLY A 214 10.73 -3.61 22.69
N LEU A 215 9.52 -4.12 22.44
CA LEU A 215 9.10 -5.45 22.90
C LEU A 215 9.81 -6.62 22.19
N LEU A 216 10.32 -6.42 20.97
CA LEU A 216 11.09 -7.46 20.27
C LEU A 216 12.31 -7.87 21.10
N GLY A 217 13.03 -6.86 21.61
CA GLY A 217 14.21 -7.08 22.45
C GLY A 217 13.90 -7.71 23.80
N VAL A 218 12.67 -7.58 24.30
CA VAL A 218 12.23 -8.17 25.57
C VAL A 218 12.00 -9.68 25.45
N ILE A 219 11.38 -10.11 24.35
CA ILE A 219 10.84 -11.47 24.20
C ILE A 219 11.94 -12.48 23.86
N GLY A 220 12.93 -12.11 23.05
CA GLY A 220 13.98 -13.04 22.68
C GLY A 220 15.01 -12.50 21.69
N PRO A 221 15.82 -13.39 21.10
CA PRO A 221 16.72 -13.04 20.01
C PRO A 221 15.94 -12.45 18.83
N VAL A 222 16.45 -11.34 18.28
CA VAL A 222 15.89 -10.65 17.13
C VAL A 222 16.78 -10.92 15.91
N ALA A 223 16.21 -11.39 14.80
CA ALA A 223 16.97 -11.61 13.58
C ALA A 223 17.59 -10.29 13.07
N ILE A 224 18.84 -10.34 12.60
CA ILE A 224 19.57 -9.12 12.16
C ILE A 224 18.84 -8.40 11.02
N GLN A 225 18.13 -9.12 10.16
CA GLN A 225 17.32 -8.54 9.08
C GLN A 225 16.13 -7.74 9.62
N VAL A 226 15.54 -8.17 10.74
CA VAL A 226 14.47 -7.39 11.42
C VAL A 226 15.06 -6.13 12.03
N VAL A 227 16.23 -6.22 12.68
CA VAL A 227 16.92 -5.03 13.25
C VAL A 227 17.26 -4.01 12.16
N ARG A 228 17.78 -4.46 11.01
CA ARG A 228 18.02 -3.61 9.83
C ARG A 228 16.73 -3.03 9.26
N GLY A 229 15.66 -3.82 9.26
CA GLY A 229 14.31 -3.35 8.97
C GLY A 229 13.90 -2.20 9.88
N LEU A 230 13.95 -2.36 11.20
CA LEU A 230 13.54 -1.30 12.14
C LEU A 230 14.31 0.00 11.91
N HIS A 231 15.63 -0.11 11.66
CA HIS A 231 16.54 1.03 11.59
C HIS A 231 16.99 1.39 10.17
N ARG A 232 16.15 1.13 9.14
CA ARG A 232 16.56 1.26 7.73
C ARG A 232 16.99 2.67 7.29
N TYR A 233 16.64 3.70 8.06
CA TYR A 233 17.02 5.09 7.82
C TYR A 233 18.12 5.60 8.76
N VAL A 234 18.68 4.72 9.59
CA VAL A 234 19.78 5.04 10.50
C VAL A 234 21.08 4.83 9.74
N ASP A 235 21.76 5.94 9.47
CA ASP A 235 23.14 5.91 8.98
C ASP A 235 24.06 5.30 10.06
N ASP A 236 25.09 4.56 9.62
CA ASP A 236 26.09 3.90 10.46
C ASP A 236 25.50 2.89 11.47
N LEU A 237 24.40 2.23 11.11
CA LEU A 237 23.72 1.26 11.99
C LEU A 237 24.66 0.20 12.56
N ASP A 238 25.52 -0.39 11.75
CA ASP A 238 26.44 -1.45 12.21
C ASP A 238 27.41 -0.93 13.30
N GLU A 239 27.93 0.30 13.17
CA GLU A 239 28.79 0.93 14.18
C GLU A 239 28.02 1.18 15.49
N ARG A 240 26.78 1.69 15.40
CA ARG A 240 25.91 1.90 16.57
C ARG A 240 25.60 0.60 17.30
N LEU A 241 25.39 -0.49 16.55
CA LEU A 241 25.17 -1.82 17.14
C LEU A 241 26.44 -2.33 17.83
N ASP A 242 27.61 -2.10 17.26
CA ASP A 242 28.89 -2.49 17.86
C ASP A 242 29.17 -1.71 19.16
N ASP A 243 28.86 -0.41 19.21
CA ASP A 243 28.92 0.39 20.44
C ASP A 243 27.99 -0.15 21.54
N LEU A 244 26.77 -0.55 21.17
CA LEU A 244 25.81 -1.16 22.09
C LEU A 244 26.27 -2.52 22.61
N VAL A 245 26.98 -3.31 21.79
CA VAL A 245 27.60 -4.57 22.19
C VAL A 245 28.78 -4.32 23.13
N ALA A 246 29.67 -3.38 22.79
CA ALA A 246 30.83 -3.01 23.61
C ALA A 246 30.42 -2.48 24.99
N ALA A 247 29.33 -1.70 25.05
CA ALA A 247 28.75 -1.21 26.30
C ALA A 247 27.90 -2.27 27.05
N GLY A 248 27.83 -3.50 26.54
CA GLY A 248 27.16 -4.64 27.17
C GLY A 248 25.63 -4.57 27.17
N TRP A 249 25.02 -3.73 26.33
CA TRP A 249 23.56 -3.63 26.19
C TRP A 249 22.99 -4.71 25.29
N LEU A 250 23.76 -5.11 24.28
CA LEU A 250 23.42 -6.16 23.32
C LEU A 250 24.49 -7.26 23.31
N LEU A 251 24.08 -8.44 22.85
CA LEU A 251 24.95 -9.52 22.41
C LEU A 251 24.67 -9.76 20.93
N ARG A 252 25.71 -9.91 20.11
CA ARG A 252 25.61 -10.11 18.67
C ARG A 252 26.09 -11.50 18.28
N THR A 253 25.29 -12.19 17.47
CA THR A 253 25.71 -13.35 16.69
C THR A 253 25.71 -12.98 15.19
N PRO A 254 26.19 -13.86 14.28
CA PRO A 254 26.13 -13.58 12.85
C PRO A 254 24.71 -13.34 12.30
N HIS A 255 23.67 -13.87 12.97
CA HIS A 255 22.30 -13.85 12.45
C HIS A 255 21.29 -13.18 13.39
N THR A 256 21.64 -12.96 14.66
CA THR A 256 20.72 -12.45 15.67
C THR A 256 21.37 -11.44 16.61
N MET A 257 20.54 -10.52 17.11
CA MET A 257 20.85 -9.63 18.22
C MET A 257 20.06 -10.10 19.45
N VAL A 258 20.70 -10.17 20.60
CA VAL A 258 20.06 -10.52 21.87
C VAL A 258 20.24 -9.36 22.83
N VAL A 259 19.15 -8.88 23.41
CA VAL A 259 19.23 -7.84 24.43
C VAL A 259 19.70 -8.45 25.76
N SER A 260 20.73 -7.84 26.36
CA SER A 260 21.27 -8.24 27.66
C SER A 260 20.21 -8.23 28.78
N GLY A 261 20.53 -8.79 29.94
CA GLY A 261 19.64 -8.73 31.12
C GLY A 261 19.27 -7.29 31.51
N LYS A 262 20.25 -6.39 31.61
CA LYS A 262 20.04 -4.97 31.91
C LYS A 262 19.22 -4.27 30.82
N GLY A 263 19.51 -4.58 29.56
CA GLY A 263 18.80 -4.00 28.43
C GLY A 263 17.32 -4.42 28.40
N ARG A 264 17.03 -5.69 28.72
CA ARG A 264 15.65 -6.18 28.80
C ARG A 264 14.87 -5.53 29.95
N ALA A 265 15.52 -5.29 31.09
CA ALA A 265 14.91 -4.54 32.18
C ALA A 265 14.53 -3.12 31.75
N LEU A 266 15.44 -2.44 31.06
CA LEU A 266 15.21 -1.10 30.50
C LEU A 266 14.04 -1.09 29.49
N LEU A 267 14.06 -1.98 28.49
CA LEU A 267 13.01 -2.05 27.47
C LEU A 267 11.63 -2.40 28.05
N ARG A 268 11.56 -3.26 29.08
CA ARG A 268 10.29 -3.55 29.79
C ARG A 268 9.75 -2.32 30.49
N GLN A 269 10.59 -1.55 31.18
CA GLN A 269 10.14 -0.32 31.85
C GLN A 269 9.68 0.73 30.85
N LEU A 270 10.40 0.90 29.73
CA LEU A 270 9.99 1.81 28.66
C LEU A 270 8.66 1.39 28.03
N ALA A 271 8.45 0.10 27.77
CA ALA A 271 7.19 -0.38 27.21
C ALA A 271 6.02 -0.25 28.20
N ALA A 272 6.23 -0.53 29.48
CA ALA A 272 5.23 -0.27 30.52
C ALA A 272 4.88 1.24 30.61
N ALA A 273 5.89 2.11 30.52
CA ALA A 273 5.70 3.55 30.50
C ALA A 273 4.90 4.03 29.26
N GLN A 274 5.13 3.42 28.10
CA GLN A 274 4.34 3.69 26.89
C GLN A 274 2.89 3.26 27.06
N SER A 275 2.62 2.06 27.61
CA SER A 275 1.25 1.61 27.90
C SER A 275 0.54 2.55 28.87
N HIS A 276 1.18 2.91 29.97
CA HIS A 276 0.63 3.87 30.93
C HIS A 276 0.38 5.25 30.30
N THR A 277 1.29 5.72 29.45
CA THR A 277 1.13 6.97 28.71
C THR A 277 -0.07 6.91 27.77
N ALA A 278 -0.24 5.81 27.04
CA ALA A 278 -1.39 5.59 26.17
C ALA A 278 -2.71 5.57 26.97
N ASP A 279 -2.76 4.90 28.12
CA ASP A 279 -3.95 4.88 28.98
C ASP A 279 -4.33 6.28 29.47
N ARG A 280 -3.33 7.09 29.85
CA ARG A 280 -3.56 8.47 30.27
C ARG A 280 -4.06 9.36 29.13
N LEU A 281 -3.59 9.13 27.90
CA LEU A 281 -4.00 9.92 26.74
C LEU A 281 -5.37 9.49 26.18
N TRP A 282 -5.69 8.20 26.20
CA TRP A 282 -6.79 7.63 25.41
C TRP A 282 -7.86 6.90 26.24
N GLY A 283 -7.62 6.69 27.55
CA GLY A 283 -8.53 5.95 28.41
C GLY A 283 -8.66 4.49 27.97
N ARG A 284 -9.89 4.03 27.71
CA ARG A 284 -10.19 2.64 27.31
C ARG A 284 -10.85 2.55 25.93
N PRO A 285 -10.06 2.64 24.83
CA PRO A 285 -10.59 2.62 23.47
C PRO A 285 -10.93 1.19 22.98
N GLY A 286 -11.85 0.51 23.65
CA GLY A 286 -12.15 -0.92 23.45
C GLY A 286 -12.63 -1.28 22.03
N GLU A 287 -13.60 -0.54 21.48
CA GLU A 287 -14.09 -0.79 20.10
C GLU A 287 -13.00 -0.58 19.05
N LEU A 288 -12.18 0.46 19.24
CA LEU A 288 -11.06 0.77 18.35
C LEU A 288 -10.03 -0.37 18.33
N LYS A 289 -9.78 -0.97 19.49
CA LYS A 289 -8.88 -2.12 19.60
C LYS A 289 -9.36 -3.30 18.75
N VAL A 290 -10.65 -3.63 18.79
CA VAL A 290 -11.22 -4.73 17.99
C VAL A 290 -10.99 -4.51 16.50
N LEU A 291 -11.22 -3.28 16.01
CA LEU A 291 -10.95 -2.93 14.62
C LEU A 291 -9.46 -3.05 14.27
N LEU A 292 -8.56 -2.59 15.16
CA LEU A 292 -7.12 -2.69 14.94
C LEU A 292 -6.59 -4.13 14.98
N ASP A 293 -7.14 -4.99 15.84
CA ASP A 293 -6.79 -6.41 15.87
C ASP A 293 -7.17 -7.10 14.55
N GLU A 294 -8.33 -6.78 13.97
CA GLU A 294 -8.74 -7.29 12.66
C GLU A 294 -7.83 -6.81 11.53
N VAL A 295 -7.48 -5.52 11.52
CA VAL A 295 -6.55 -4.94 10.54
C VAL A 295 -5.17 -5.60 10.66
N VAL A 296 -4.63 -5.73 11.87
CA VAL A 296 -3.30 -6.33 12.09
C VAL A 296 -3.31 -7.82 11.72
N ALA A 297 -4.35 -8.56 12.05
CA ALA A 297 -4.48 -9.96 11.67
C ALA A 297 -4.52 -10.14 10.13
N GLY A 298 -5.28 -9.31 9.43
CA GLY A 298 -5.37 -9.35 7.97
C GLY A 298 -4.12 -8.84 7.24
N ALA A 299 -3.24 -8.12 7.95
CA ALA A 299 -2.02 -7.54 7.38
C ALA A 299 -0.80 -8.48 7.44
N VAL A 300 -0.84 -9.60 8.18
CA VAL A 300 0.30 -10.51 8.33
C VAL A 300 0.74 -11.07 6.98
N GLY A 301 2.04 -10.99 6.68
CA GLY A 301 2.63 -11.43 5.41
C GLY A 301 2.41 -10.47 4.25
N THR A 302 1.80 -9.29 4.48
CA THR A 302 1.40 -8.38 3.39
C THR A 302 2.28 -7.14 3.26
N SER A 303 3.20 -6.85 4.19
CA SER A 303 3.96 -5.60 4.20
C SER A 303 5.12 -5.54 3.20
N GLY A 304 5.57 -6.70 2.69
CA GLY A 304 6.75 -6.79 1.82
C GLY A 304 8.10 -6.70 2.56
N GLY A 305 8.10 -6.62 3.89
CA GLY A 305 9.29 -6.57 4.74
C GLY A 305 9.12 -7.33 6.06
N PRO A 306 10.21 -7.52 6.83
CA PRO A 306 10.20 -8.42 7.98
C PRO A 306 9.79 -7.75 9.30
N ALA A 307 9.67 -6.42 9.37
CA ALA A 307 9.50 -5.74 10.65
C ALA A 307 8.06 -5.86 11.16
N PHE A 308 7.08 -5.66 10.28
CA PHE A 308 5.67 -5.73 10.65
C PHE A 308 5.30 -7.10 11.24
N ASP A 309 5.63 -8.20 10.55
CA ASP A 309 5.17 -9.54 10.95
C ASP A 309 5.68 -9.96 12.33
N VAL A 310 6.86 -9.50 12.72
CA VAL A 310 7.42 -9.81 14.06
C VAL A 310 6.83 -8.88 15.13
N LEU A 311 6.44 -7.65 14.77
CA LEU A 311 5.79 -6.69 15.68
C LEU A 311 4.29 -6.94 15.87
N ALA A 312 3.61 -7.43 14.82
CA ALA A 312 2.17 -7.66 14.79
C ALA A 312 1.64 -8.49 15.98
N PRO A 313 2.26 -9.62 16.38
CA PRO A 313 1.77 -10.40 17.51
C PRO A 313 2.11 -9.81 18.88
N LEU A 314 2.98 -8.78 18.97
CA LEU A 314 3.51 -8.32 20.25
C LEU A 314 2.51 -7.48 21.02
N THR A 315 2.32 -7.82 22.29
CA THR A 315 1.71 -6.94 23.29
C THR A 315 2.15 -7.37 24.69
N LEU A 316 2.37 -6.42 25.60
CA LEU A 316 2.57 -6.74 27.03
C LEU A 316 1.24 -7.03 27.72
N GLU A 317 0.23 -6.23 27.40
CA GLU A 317 -1.10 -6.34 27.96
C GLU A 317 -2.10 -6.56 26.82
N PRO A 318 -2.98 -7.57 26.90
CA PRO A 318 -3.88 -7.90 25.81
C PRO A 318 -5.05 -6.92 25.67
N GLU A 319 -5.18 -5.95 26.58
CA GLU A 319 -6.32 -5.04 26.78
C GLU A 319 -5.81 -3.59 26.92
N GLY A 320 -6.72 -2.61 26.94
CA GLY A 320 -6.39 -1.21 27.24
C GLY A 320 -5.77 -0.41 26.08
N ALA A 321 -5.34 0.82 26.37
CA ALA A 321 -4.80 1.73 25.35
C ALA A 321 -3.36 1.38 24.96
N GLY A 322 -2.59 0.74 25.85
CA GLY A 322 -1.29 0.18 25.51
C GLY A 322 -1.33 -0.82 24.36
N ALA A 323 -2.33 -1.71 24.35
CA ALA A 323 -2.55 -2.63 23.22
C ALA A 323 -2.85 -1.87 21.92
N VAL A 324 -3.68 -0.81 21.97
CA VAL A 324 -3.95 0.06 20.81
C VAL A 324 -2.67 0.73 20.31
N PHE A 325 -1.83 1.24 21.20
CA PHE A 325 -0.54 1.83 20.85
C PHE A 325 0.37 0.81 20.12
N HIS A 326 0.49 -0.42 20.63
CA HIS A 326 1.31 -1.44 19.99
C HIS A 326 0.79 -1.83 18.60
N ARG A 327 -0.54 -1.94 18.41
CA ARG A 327 -1.13 -2.18 17.08
C ARG A 327 -0.87 -1.02 16.12
N LEU A 328 -1.02 0.22 16.56
CA LEU A 328 -0.69 1.40 15.74
C LEU A 328 0.79 1.44 15.37
N ASN A 329 1.68 1.11 16.31
CA ASN A 329 3.11 1.06 16.04
C ASN A 329 3.46 -0.07 15.06
N ALA A 330 2.82 -1.25 15.17
CA ALA A 330 2.95 -2.30 14.16
C ALA A 330 2.50 -1.80 12.78
N LEU A 331 1.31 -1.20 12.65
CA LEU A 331 0.83 -0.66 11.37
C LEU A 331 1.73 0.45 10.80
N ARG A 332 2.38 1.25 11.65
CA ARG A 332 3.42 2.19 11.22
C ARG A 332 4.56 1.42 10.52
N TYR A 333 5.03 0.31 11.10
CA TYR A 333 6.05 -0.54 10.46
C TYR A 333 5.55 -1.30 9.23
N HIS A 334 4.26 -1.64 9.13
CA HIS A 334 3.68 -2.15 7.89
C HIS A 334 3.88 -1.18 6.74
N ARG A 335 3.54 0.11 6.93
CA ARG A 335 3.77 1.13 5.90
C ARG A 335 5.26 1.34 5.62
N ILE A 336 6.10 1.34 6.65
CA ILE A 336 7.55 1.51 6.45
C ILE A 336 8.10 0.34 5.61
N ASP A 337 7.67 -0.90 5.86
CA ASP A 337 7.98 -2.09 5.05
C ASP A 337 7.48 -1.97 3.61
N ALA A 338 6.24 -1.53 3.43
CA ALA A 338 5.67 -1.25 2.11
C ALA A 338 6.50 -0.24 1.33
N HIS A 339 6.93 0.84 2.00
CA HIS A 339 7.75 1.88 1.39
C HIS A 339 9.14 1.36 1.02
N ALA A 340 9.74 0.54 1.90
CA ALA A 340 11.01 -0.11 1.63
C ALA A 340 10.96 -1.02 0.41
N HIS A 341 9.92 -1.85 0.34
CA HIS A 341 9.66 -2.68 -0.83
C HIS A 341 9.53 -1.84 -2.09
N ALA A 342 8.76 -0.75 -2.05
CA ALA A 342 8.53 0.13 -3.18
C ALA A 342 9.84 0.74 -3.72
N TRP A 343 10.69 1.34 -2.89
CA TRP A 343 11.93 1.93 -3.39
C TRP A 343 13.02 0.91 -3.74
N LEU A 344 13.03 -0.28 -3.12
CA LEU A 344 13.88 -1.39 -3.55
C LEU A 344 13.51 -1.85 -4.96
N SER A 345 12.22 -1.89 -5.28
CA SER A 345 11.74 -2.25 -6.62
C SER A 345 12.17 -1.25 -7.71
N GLU A 346 12.44 0.01 -7.32
CA GLU A 346 13.01 1.05 -8.19
C GLU A 346 14.55 1.03 -8.20
N GLY A 347 15.19 0.07 -7.52
CA GLY A 347 16.65 -0.06 -7.44
C GLY A 347 17.34 1.04 -6.63
N LEU A 348 16.60 1.71 -5.74
CA LEU A 348 17.13 2.80 -4.91
C LEU A 348 17.60 2.31 -3.55
N THR A 349 18.36 3.15 -2.86
CA THR A 349 18.74 3.01 -1.46
C THR A 349 17.96 4.01 -0.59
N ALA A 350 17.87 3.75 0.72
CA ALA A 350 17.23 4.67 1.67
C ALA A 350 17.81 6.11 1.60
N ARG A 351 19.12 6.26 1.37
CA ARG A 351 19.77 7.57 1.18
C ARG A 351 19.28 8.26 -0.09
N GLN A 352 19.28 7.55 -1.23
CA GLN A 352 18.81 8.12 -2.50
C GLN A 352 17.33 8.54 -2.43
N VAL A 353 16.49 7.77 -1.73
CA VAL A 353 15.08 8.11 -1.53
C VAL A 353 14.90 9.39 -0.73
N ARG A 354 15.70 9.60 0.32
CA ARG A 354 15.71 10.87 1.08
C ARG A 354 16.10 12.07 0.21
N GLU A 355 16.99 11.85 -0.76
CA GLU A 355 17.48 12.87 -1.69
C GLU A 355 16.54 13.15 -2.87
N LEU A 356 15.51 12.32 -3.10
CA LEU A 356 14.56 12.52 -4.20
C LEU A 356 13.79 13.84 -4.05
N PRO A 357 13.76 14.69 -5.09
CA PRO A 357 12.94 15.89 -5.08
C PRO A 357 11.48 15.58 -4.80
N ALA A 358 10.83 16.44 -4.02
CA ALA A 358 9.39 16.41 -3.83
C ALA A 358 8.69 16.53 -5.20
N GLY A 359 7.68 15.69 -5.44
CA GLY A 359 6.93 15.68 -6.70
C GLY A 359 7.65 15.05 -7.90
N SER A 360 8.86 14.49 -7.74
CA SER A 360 9.51 13.73 -8.82
C SER A 360 8.69 12.48 -9.18
N ALA A 361 8.71 12.08 -10.46
CA ALA A 361 7.98 10.90 -10.94
C ALA A 361 8.41 9.61 -10.21
N ALA A 362 9.69 9.48 -9.86
CA ALA A 362 10.19 8.35 -9.07
C ALA A 362 9.56 8.33 -7.67
N ARG A 363 9.51 9.48 -7.00
CA ARG A 363 8.87 9.58 -5.67
C ARG A 363 7.38 9.27 -5.75
N GLN A 364 6.69 9.76 -6.78
CA GLN A 364 5.27 9.44 -7.00
C GLN A 364 5.06 7.92 -7.15
N ARG A 365 5.84 7.23 -8.00
CA ARG A 365 5.73 5.77 -8.15
C ARG A 365 5.98 5.02 -6.84
N ILE A 366 6.98 5.44 -6.06
CA ILE A 366 7.26 4.84 -4.75
C ILE A 366 6.05 5.01 -3.82
N GLU A 367 5.48 6.20 -3.70
CA GLU A 367 4.29 6.43 -2.86
C GLU A 367 3.07 5.66 -3.39
N THR A 368 2.88 5.59 -4.71
CA THR A 368 1.79 4.82 -5.34
C THR A 368 1.87 3.33 -4.96
N VAL A 369 3.05 2.72 -5.07
CA VAL A 369 3.27 1.32 -4.67
C VAL A 369 3.15 1.16 -3.15
N THR A 370 3.68 2.11 -2.37
CA THR A 370 3.57 2.10 -0.90
C THR A 370 2.11 2.07 -0.47
N ASP A 371 1.26 2.93 -1.03
CA ASP A 371 -0.15 3.04 -0.68
C ASP A 371 -0.93 1.78 -1.06
N ARG A 372 -0.61 1.15 -2.20
CA ARG A 372 -1.20 -0.14 -2.61
C ARG A 372 -0.90 -1.28 -1.65
N ILE A 373 0.37 -1.41 -1.27
CA ILE A 373 0.79 -2.44 -0.32
C ILE A 373 0.19 -2.15 1.05
N ALA A 374 0.25 -0.89 1.52
CA ALA A 374 -0.35 -0.47 2.78
C ALA A 374 -1.87 -0.70 2.82
N ALA A 375 -2.56 -0.59 1.69
CA ALA A 375 -4.00 -0.85 1.58
C ALA A 375 -4.37 -2.29 1.92
N ARG A 376 -3.46 -3.27 1.73
CA ARG A 376 -3.69 -4.68 2.04
C ARG A 376 -4.17 -4.89 3.48
N ALA A 377 -3.62 -4.13 4.43
CA ALA A 377 -3.99 -4.20 5.84
C ALA A 377 -5.47 -3.85 6.12
N TYR A 378 -6.07 -3.01 5.27
CA TYR A 378 -7.40 -2.45 5.49
C TYR A 378 -8.50 -3.05 4.60
N ARG A 379 -8.13 -3.91 3.63
CA ARG A 379 -9.08 -4.64 2.77
C ARG A 379 -10.08 -5.53 3.53
N PRO A 380 -9.73 -6.17 4.67
CA PRO A 380 -10.72 -6.95 5.44
C PRO A 380 -11.87 -6.10 5.99
N LEU A 381 -11.65 -4.80 6.21
CA LEU A 381 -12.68 -3.91 6.72
C LEU A 381 -13.63 -3.44 5.62
N SER A 382 -14.93 -3.53 5.88
CA SER A 382 -15.94 -2.89 5.03
C SER A 382 -15.80 -1.35 5.04
N PRO A 383 -16.36 -0.63 4.05
CA PRO A 383 -16.31 0.84 4.01
C PRO A 383 -16.82 1.52 5.28
N ALA A 384 -17.89 0.99 5.88
CA ALA A 384 -18.43 1.50 7.14
C ALA A 384 -17.45 1.31 8.31
N ARG A 385 -16.79 0.15 8.40
CA ARG A 385 -15.81 -0.14 9.46
C ARG A 385 -14.52 0.65 9.28
N ARG A 386 -14.07 0.87 8.03
CA ARG A 386 -12.98 1.82 7.72
C ARG A 386 -13.34 3.21 8.24
N SER A 387 -14.56 3.70 7.95
CA SER A 387 -15.03 5.01 8.45
C SER A 387 -15.07 5.09 9.98
N GLN A 388 -15.55 4.04 10.66
CA GLN A 388 -15.53 3.95 12.13
C GLN A 388 -14.10 3.99 12.69
N LEU A 389 -13.16 3.26 12.08
CA LEU A 389 -11.75 3.26 12.48
C LEU A 389 -11.14 4.67 12.36
N LEU A 390 -11.33 5.35 11.24
CA LEU A 390 -10.82 6.71 11.04
C LEU A 390 -11.43 7.71 12.05
N ALA A 391 -12.74 7.64 12.28
CA ALA A 391 -13.41 8.49 13.26
C ALA A 391 -12.88 8.24 14.68
N GLY A 392 -12.70 6.97 15.05
CA GLY A 392 -12.14 6.57 16.35
C GLY A 392 -10.72 7.12 16.56
N LEU A 393 -9.83 6.96 15.57
CA LEU A 393 -8.47 7.49 15.64
C LEU A 393 -8.41 9.02 15.64
N THR A 394 -9.34 9.67 14.94
CA THR A 394 -9.45 11.15 14.94
C THR A 394 -9.79 11.67 16.33
N GLY A 395 -10.67 10.98 17.06
CA GLY A 395 -11.09 11.36 18.41
C GLY A 395 -10.02 11.21 19.50
N LEU A 396 -8.92 10.48 19.24
CA LEU A 396 -7.87 10.26 20.23
C LEU A 396 -6.99 11.50 20.44
N ALA A 397 -6.74 11.82 21.72
CA ALA A 397 -5.92 12.93 22.15
C ALA A 397 -4.42 12.71 21.87
N THR A 398 -3.69 13.81 21.72
CA THR A 398 -2.22 13.83 21.54
C THR A 398 -1.49 14.54 22.67
N TYR A 399 -2.25 15.18 23.56
CA TYR A 399 -1.74 15.86 24.72
C TYR A 399 -2.59 15.44 25.93
N PRO A 400 -1.99 15.32 27.12
CA PRO A 400 -2.76 15.14 28.33
C PRO A 400 -3.75 16.29 28.48
N ALA A 401 -4.97 16.00 28.94
CA ALA A 401 -5.89 17.05 29.32
C ALA A 401 -5.19 17.93 30.37
N ARG A 402 -5.05 19.24 30.10
CA ARG A 402 -4.60 20.16 31.15
C ARG A 402 -5.65 20.06 32.25
N HIS A 403 -5.28 19.51 33.41
CA HIS A 403 -6.11 19.61 34.59
C HIS A 403 -6.39 21.11 34.78
N ARG A 404 -7.62 21.54 34.49
CA ARG A 404 -8.09 22.84 34.95
C ARG A 404 -8.08 22.70 36.46
N ALA A 405 -7.08 23.30 37.11
CA ALA A 405 -7.08 23.46 38.55
C ALA A 405 -8.38 24.18 38.91
N SER A 406 -9.30 23.45 39.51
CA SER A 406 -10.55 23.95 40.09
C SER A 406 -10.29 24.53 41.46
#